data_AF-A0A349ED01-F1
#
_entry.id   AF-A0A349ED01-F1
#
_cell.length_a   1.000
_cell.length_b   1.000
_cell.length_c   1.000
_cell.angle_alpha   90.00
_cell.angle_beta   90.00
_cell.angle_gamma   90.00
#
_symmetry.space_group_name_H-M   'P 1'
#
loop_
_entity.id
_entity.type
_entity.pdbx_description
1 polymer ?
#
loop_
_entity_poly.entity_id
_entity_poly.type
_entity_poly.pdbx_seq_one_letter_code
_entity_poly.pdbx_strand_id
1 'polypeptide(L)'
;MKSLSKKHIVTIKDAAKKLTRSKKRAFQAQVCIDYFDSKAYRAEKCFGWDRKAITLGLNELRTGIVCVDNFKARGNKKSEVKNPQLELDILSLAEPESQVDPKFQTAFQYTRMTAKAMRQALITEKSWKDEELPCEKTISNILNRLGFRLRRVQKAKPFKKVLDTDAIFDNTNRVNKESDLRGDSLRISIDTKAKIDLC
;
A
#
# COMPACT_ATOMS: atom_id res chain seq x y z
N MET A 1 50.92 -6.09 19.72
CA MET A 1 49.57 -6.58 19.30
C MET A 1 49.25 -7.81 20.12
N LYS A 2 48.14 -7.84 20.88
CA LYS A 2 47.67 -9.07 21.52
C LYS A 2 47.32 -10.07 20.41
N SER A 3 48.07 -11.16 20.28
CA SER A 3 47.74 -12.19 19.30
C SER A 3 46.51 -12.96 19.79
N LEU A 4 45.40 -12.90 19.05
CA LEU A 4 44.25 -13.75 19.35
C LEU A 4 44.57 -15.19 18.93
N SER A 5 44.31 -16.14 19.83
CA SER A 5 44.35 -17.56 19.49
C SER A 5 43.26 -17.88 18.45
N LYS A 6 43.48 -18.91 17.63
CA LYS A 6 42.47 -19.38 16.66
C LYS A 6 41.14 -19.75 17.33
N LYS A 7 41.19 -20.33 18.54
CA LYS A 7 39.99 -20.67 19.32
C LYS A 7 39.18 -19.42 19.67
N HIS A 8 39.83 -18.36 20.15
CA HIS A 8 39.15 -17.09 20.47
C HIS A 8 38.49 -16.47 19.24
N ILE A 9 39.16 -16.52 18.08
CA ILE A 9 38.61 -15.98 16.83
C ILE A 9 37.30 -16.70 16.47
N VAL A 10 37.27 -18.02 16.57
CA VAL A 10 36.07 -18.83 16.28
C VAL A 10 34.93 -18.49 17.25
N THR A 11 35.21 -18.44 18.55
CA THR A 11 34.19 -18.12 19.57
C THR A 11 33.61 -16.71 19.38
N ILE A 12 34.45 -15.71 19.11
CA ILE A 12 34.00 -14.33 18.88
C ILE A 12 33.15 -14.22 17.61
N LYS A 13 33.50 -14.94 16.54
CA LYS A 13 32.70 -14.99 15.31
C LYS A 13 31.33 -15.64 15.54
N ASP A 14 31.28 -16.71 16.34
CA ASP A 14 30.02 -17.36 16.72
C ASP A 14 29.12 -16.41 17.53
N ALA A 15 29.68 -15.73 18.53
CA ALA A 15 28.96 -14.73 19.31
C ALA A 15 28.38 -13.61 18.43
N ALA A 16 29.18 -13.04 17.52
CA ALA A 16 28.73 -12.01 16.58
C ALA A 16 27.62 -12.51 15.64
N LYS A 17 27.58 -13.80 15.30
CA LYS A 17 26.54 -14.40 14.44
C LYS A 17 25.19 -14.49 15.16
N LYS A 18 25.20 -14.70 16.48
CA LYS A 18 23.99 -14.79 17.32
C LYS A 18 23.36 -13.42 17.60
N LEU A 19 24.13 -12.34 17.48
CA LEU A 19 23.63 -10.97 17.64
C LEU A 19 23.00 -10.42 16.35
N THR A 20 22.06 -9.49 16.49
CA THR A 20 21.36 -8.85 15.36
C THR A 20 21.46 -7.34 15.41
N ARG A 21 21.39 -6.69 14.23
CA ARG A 21 21.30 -5.23 14.03
C ARG A 21 22.34 -4.44 14.86
N SER A 22 21.90 -3.41 15.58
CA SER A 22 22.75 -2.51 16.37
C SER A 22 23.54 -3.24 17.45
N LYS A 23 22.95 -4.25 18.10
CA LYS A 23 23.65 -5.07 19.12
C LYS A 23 24.86 -5.78 18.53
N LYS A 24 24.74 -6.30 17.30
CA LYS A 24 25.85 -6.90 16.58
C LYS A 24 26.95 -5.89 16.27
N ARG A 25 26.60 -4.70 15.78
CA ARG A 25 27.57 -3.64 15.49
C ARG A 25 28.30 -3.16 16.74
N ALA A 26 27.57 -2.94 17.83
CA ALA A 26 28.14 -2.54 19.11
C ALA A 26 29.14 -3.59 19.64
N PHE A 27 28.78 -4.87 19.57
CA PHE A 27 29.70 -5.96 19.94
C PHE A 27 30.96 -5.98 19.06
N GLN A 28 30.81 -5.91 17.73
CA GLN A 28 31.94 -5.89 16.80
C GLN A 28 32.85 -4.66 17.01
N ALA A 29 32.26 -3.52 17.34
CA ALA A 29 32.98 -2.29 17.66
C ALA A 29 33.75 -2.41 18.98
N GLN A 30 33.15 -2.98 20.03
CA GLN A 30 33.84 -3.23 21.29
C GLN A 30 35.05 -4.16 21.10
N VAL A 31 34.87 -5.26 20.37
CA VAL A 31 35.99 -6.16 20.02
C VAL A 31 37.08 -5.43 19.22
N CYS A 32 36.71 -4.49 18.36
CA CYS A 32 37.67 -3.67 17.61
C CYS A 32 38.46 -2.72 18.52
N ILE A 33 37.82 -2.13 19.53
CA ILE A 33 38.47 -1.29 20.55
C ILE A 33 39.46 -2.14 21.35
N ASP A 34 39.01 -3.28 21.88
CA ASP A 34 39.78 -4.09 22.83
C ASP A 34 41.02 -4.76 22.21
N TYR A 35 40.95 -5.14 20.92
CA TYR A 35 41.97 -5.99 20.29
C TYR A 35 42.65 -5.38 19.07
N PHE A 36 42.10 -4.31 18.48
CA PHE A 36 42.56 -3.79 17.19
C PHE A 36 42.81 -2.27 17.16
N ASP A 37 42.94 -1.62 18.32
CA ASP A 37 43.17 -0.18 18.45
C ASP A 37 42.10 0.66 17.72
N SER A 38 40.85 0.18 17.71
CA SER A 38 39.74 0.77 16.94
C SER A 38 39.94 0.80 15.41
N LYS A 39 40.92 0.05 14.88
CA LYS A 39 41.20 -0.01 13.43
C LYS A 39 40.33 -1.05 12.73
N ALA A 40 39.21 -0.61 12.16
CA ALA A 40 38.23 -1.48 11.52
C ALA A 40 38.80 -2.43 10.44
N TYR A 41 39.79 -2.00 9.66
CA TYR A 41 40.41 -2.85 8.62
C TYR A 41 41.13 -4.09 9.20
N ARG A 42 41.65 -4.00 10.43
CA ARG A 42 42.31 -5.13 11.10
C ARG A 42 41.28 -6.15 11.58
N ALA A 43 40.15 -5.69 12.12
CA ALA A 43 39.03 -6.53 12.51
C ALA A 43 38.39 -7.22 11.30
N GLU A 44 38.27 -6.52 10.16
CA GLU A 44 37.87 -7.10 8.87
C GLU A 44 38.82 -8.22 8.44
N LYS A 45 40.15 -7.97 8.43
CA LYS A 45 41.14 -8.98 8.04
C LYS A 45 41.15 -10.22 8.96
N CYS A 46 40.90 -10.03 10.25
CA CYS A 46 40.91 -11.11 11.23
C CYS A 46 39.61 -11.92 11.26
N PHE A 47 38.45 -11.24 11.24
CA PHE A 47 37.15 -11.88 11.44
C PHE A 47 36.32 -12.01 10.15
N GLY A 48 36.63 -11.27 9.09
CA GLY A 48 35.83 -11.20 7.86
C GLY A 48 34.52 -10.43 8.04
N TRP A 49 34.50 -9.46 8.97
CA TRP A 49 33.34 -8.60 9.20
C TRP A 49 33.34 -7.40 8.26
N ASP A 50 32.15 -6.90 7.92
CA ASP A 50 32.01 -5.68 7.11
C ASP A 50 32.61 -4.47 7.83
N ARG A 51 33.62 -3.88 7.19
CA ARG A 51 34.32 -2.69 7.69
C ARG A 51 33.38 -1.52 7.91
N LYS A 52 32.36 -1.33 7.07
CA LYS A 52 31.40 -0.22 7.23
C LYS A 52 30.55 -0.40 8.48
N ALA A 53 30.06 -1.61 8.73
CA ALA A 53 29.33 -1.94 9.96
C ALA A 53 30.17 -1.74 11.23
N ILE A 54 31.44 -2.14 11.25
CA ILE A 54 32.35 -1.90 12.38
C ILE A 54 32.58 -0.40 12.59
N THR A 55 32.86 0.34 11.51
CA THR A 55 33.11 1.79 11.58
C THR A 55 31.88 2.53 12.10
N LEU A 56 30.68 2.13 11.66
CA LEU A 56 29.43 2.66 12.18
C LEU A 56 29.30 2.36 13.69
N GLY A 57 29.51 1.11 14.11
CA GLY A 57 29.46 0.73 15.51
C GLY A 57 30.45 1.50 16.40
N LEU A 58 31.67 1.77 15.91
CA LEU A 58 32.65 2.59 16.62
C LEU A 58 32.16 4.02 16.83
N ASN A 59 31.54 4.62 15.81
CA ASN A 59 30.95 5.95 15.93
C ASN A 59 29.71 5.96 16.84
N GLU A 60 28.86 4.94 16.78
CA GLU A 60 27.71 4.76 17.67
C GLU A 60 28.18 4.68 19.13
N LEU A 61 29.21 3.89 19.44
CA LEU A 61 29.80 3.81 20.78
C LEU A 61 30.44 5.13 21.23
N ARG A 62 31.18 5.81 20.35
CA ARG A 62 31.83 7.10 20.64
C ARG A 62 30.81 8.20 20.97
N THR A 63 29.67 8.20 20.30
CA THR A 63 28.64 9.24 20.45
C THR A 63 27.54 8.87 21.44
N GLY A 64 27.41 7.59 21.80
CA GLY A 64 26.31 7.07 22.59
C GLY A 64 24.98 6.99 21.83
N ILE A 65 24.96 7.27 20.52
CA ILE A 65 23.75 7.34 19.70
C ILE A 65 23.72 6.12 18.76
N VAL A 66 22.66 5.33 18.84
CA VAL A 66 22.44 4.18 17.94
C VAL A 66 21.76 4.64 16.66
N CYS A 67 22.39 4.39 15.51
CA CYS A 67 21.79 4.67 14.21
C CYS A 67 20.71 3.64 13.88
N VAL A 68 19.50 4.13 13.60
CA VAL A 68 18.35 3.33 13.19
C VAL A 68 18.22 3.36 11.67
N ASP A 69 18.08 2.19 11.05
CA ASP A 69 17.86 2.09 9.62
C ASP A 69 16.50 2.67 9.23
N ASN A 70 16.49 3.65 8.33
CA ASN A 70 15.26 4.21 7.76
C ASN A 70 14.79 3.43 6.53
N PHE A 71 14.45 2.15 6.71
CA PHE A 71 13.96 1.31 5.61
C PHE A 71 12.69 1.86 4.95
N LYS A 72 11.84 2.55 5.72
CA LYS A 72 10.58 3.13 5.23
C LYS A 72 10.77 4.27 4.23
N ALA A 73 11.89 4.98 4.31
CA ALA A 73 12.24 6.03 3.33
C ALA A 73 12.88 5.46 2.05
N ARG A 74 13.25 4.18 2.04
CA ARG A 74 13.80 3.51 0.85
C ARG A 74 12.66 2.99 -0.02
N GLY A 75 12.94 2.87 -1.31
CA GLY A 75 12.01 2.30 -2.29
C GLY A 75 11.14 3.35 -2.99
N ASN A 76 10.34 2.88 -3.94
CA ASN A 76 9.47 3.74 -4.72
C ASN A 76 8.26 4.17 -3.88
N LYS A 77 7.95 5.47 -3.87
CA LYS A 77 6.74 5.98 -3.22
C LYS A 77 5.49 5.46 -3.93
N LYS A 78 4.40 5.31 -3.19
CA LYS A 78 3.10 4.91 -3.74
C LYS A 78 2.63 5.94 -4.78
N SER A 79 1.90 5.49 -5.81
CA SER A 79 1.47 6.37 -6.91
C SER A 79 0.60 7.53 -6.43
N GLU A 80 -0.32 7.26 -5.50
CA GLU A 80 -1.18 8.27 -4.87
C GLU A 80 -0.40 9.32 -4.06
N VAL A 81 0.77 8.96 -3.52
CA VAL A 81 1.64 9.92 -2.80
C VAL A 81 2.41 10.80 -3.78
N LYS A 82 2.70 10.30 -4.97
CA LYS A 82 3.39 11.09 -6.01
C LYS A 82 2.43 12.05 -6.71
N ASN A 83 1.19 11.62 -6.93
CA ASN A 83 0.16 12.42 -7.56
C ASN A 83 -1.12 12.34 -6.71
N PRO A 84 -1.33 13.30 -5.78
CA PRO A 84 -2.52 13.34 -4.93
C PRO A 84 -3.83 13.45 -5.72
N GLN A 85 -3.81 14.05 -6.91
CA GLN A 85 -5.01 14.18 -7.74
C GLN A 85 -5.55 12.81 -8.17
N LEU A 86 -4.67 11.83 -8.39
CA LEU A 86 -5.07 10.47 -8.73
C LEU A 86 -5.93 9.84 -7.63
N GLU A 87 -5.62 10.12 -6.36
CA GLU A 87 -6.41 9.62 -5.23
C GLU A 87 -7.80 10.24 -5.19
N LEU A 88 -7.87 11.57 -5.34
CA LEU A 88 -9.13 12.31 -5.35
C LEU A 88 -10.04 11.86 -6.50
N ASP A 89 -9.48 11.65 -7.68
CA ASP A 89 -10.25 11.18 -8.83
C ASP A 89 -10.75 9.75 -8.65
N ILE A 90 -9.91 8.85 -8.12
CA ILE A 90 -10.32 7.48 -7.78
C ILE A 90 -11.45 7.50 -6.74
N LEU A 91 -11.36 8.34 -5.70
CA LEU A 91 -12.42 8.48 -4.70
C LEU A 91 -13.73 8.95 -5.34
N SER A 92 -13.68 10.01 -6.14
CA SER A 92 -14.88 10.57 -6.80
C SER A 92 -15.60 9.59 -7.72
N LEU A 93 -14.87 8.64 -8.32
CA LEU A 93 -15.43 7.59 -9.18
C LEU A 93 -15.90 6.37 -8.36
N ALA A 94 -15.17 6.01 -7.30
CA ALA A 94 -15.46 4.81 -6.53
C ALA A 94 -16.64 5.00 -5.55
N GLU A 95 -16.74 6.15 -4.90
CA GLU A 95 -17.72 6.42 -3.84
C GLU A 95 -19.18 6.24 -4.30
N PRO A 96 -19.63 6.78 -5.47
CA PRO A 96 -21.02 6.63 -5.92
C PRO A 96 -21.42 5.17 -6.20
N GLU A 97 -20.45 4.34 -6.60
CA GLU A 97 -20.65 2.92 -6.90
C GLU A 97 -20.35 2.00 -5.70
N SER A 98 -20.09 2.59 -4.54
CA SER A 98 -19.75 1.87 -3.32
C SER A 98 -20.96 1.68 -2.40
N GLN A 99 -20.94 0.59 -1.64
CA GLN A 99 -21.93 0.27 -0.61
C GLN A 99 -21.21 -0.09 0.66
N VAL A 100 -21.67 0.46 1.79
CA VAL A 100 -21.21 0.03 3.11
C VAL A 100 -21.49 -1.47 3.33
N ASP A 101 -20.69 -2.07 4.20
CA ASP A 101 -20.89 -3.46 4.62
C ASP A 101 -22.34 -3.68 5.05
N PRO A 102 -23.10 -4.60 4.40
CA PRO A 102 -24.50 -4.85 4.74
C PRO A 102 -24.72 -5.24 6.20
N LYS A 103 -23.70 -5.82 6.86
CA LYS A 103 -23.77 -6.20 8.28
C LYS A 103 -23.25 -5.11 9.22
N PHE A 104 -22.72 -4.01 8.68
CA PHE A 104 -22.08 -2.93 9.42
C PHE A 104 -20.97 -3.42 10.39
N GLN A 105 -20.34 -4.55 10.07
CA GLN A 105 -19.28 -5.13 10.91
C GLN A 105 -17.92 -4.52 10.60
N THR A 106 -17.76 -4.01 9.38
CA THR A 106 -16.51 -3.43 8.89
C THR A 106 -16.74 -2.04 8.31
N ALA A 107 -15.70 -1.20 8.38
CA ALA A 107 -15.67 0.11 7.72
C ALA A 107 -15.36 0.01 6.21
N PHE A 108 -15.38 -1.20 5.63
CA PHE A 108 -15.09 -1.38 4.21
C PHE A 108 -16.25 -0.94 3.35
N GLN A 109 -15.90 -0.40 2.19
CA GLN A 109 -16.86 -0.04 1.15
C GLN A 109 -16.76 -1.03 0.01
N TYR A 110 -17.84 -1.74 -0.27
CA TYR A 110 -17.93 -2.70 -1.34
C TYR A 110 -18.28 -2.00 -2.64
N THR A 111 -17.38 -2.05 -3.62
CA THR A 111 -17.61 -1.52 -4.96
C THR A 111 -17.78 -2.66 -5.97
N ARG A 112 -18.58 -2.40 -7.01
CA ARG A 112 -18.69 -3.27 -8.19
C ARG A 112 -17.64 -2.93 -9.24
N MET A 113 -16.98 -1.77 -9.10
CA MET A 113 -16.01 -1.28 -10.07
C MET A 113 -14.71 -2.08 -9.97
N THR A 114 -14.33 -2.72 -11.06
CA THR A 114 -13.05 -3.43 -11.14
C THR A 114 -11.91 -2.44 -11.36
N ALA A 115 -10.67 -2.84 -11.07
CA ALA A 115 -9.50 -1.98 -11.32
C ALA A 115 -9.34 -1.65 -12.81
N LYS A 116 -9.68 -2.58 -13.72
CA LYS A 116 -9.75 -2.32 -15.17
C LYS A 116 -10.78 -1.24 -15.51
N ALA A 117 -11.99 -1.35 -14.95
CA ALA A 117 -13.05 -0.38 -15.19
C ALA A 117 -12.68 1.00 -14.61
N MET A 118 -12.08 1.03 -13.41
CA MET A 118 -11.58 2.27 -12.80
C MET A 118 -10.52 2.93 -13.69
N ARG A 119 -9.58 2.17 -14.25
CA ARG A 119 -8.58 2.71 -15.17
C ARG A 119 -9.22 3.35 -16.40
N GLN A 120 -10.22 2.69 -16.98
CA GLN A 120 -10.95 3.21 -18.13
C GLN A 120 -11.75 4.47 -17.76
N ALA A 121 -12.41 4.49 -16.60
CA ALA A 121 -13.16 5.64 -16.11
C ALA A 121 -12.25 6.86 -15.85
N LEU A 122 -11.03 6.65 -15.33
CA LEU A 122 -10.05 7.73 -15.18
C LEU A 122 -9.68 8.36 -16.53
N ILE A 123 -9.56 7.56 -17.60
CA ILE A 123 -9.27 8.08 -18.95
C ILE A 123 -10.50 8.80 -19.51
N THR A 124 -11.67 8.18 -19.44
CA THR A 124 -12.89 8.67 -20.11
C THR A 124 -13.54 9.84 -19.38
N GLU A 125 -13.64 9.82 -18.05
CA GLU A 125 -14.37 10.81 -17.26
C GLU A 125 -13.47 11.88 -16.65
N LYS A 126 -12.20 11.54 -16.41
CA LYS A 126 -11.22 12.43 -15.75
C LYS A 126 -10.08 12.85 -16.69
N SER A 127 -10.13 12.45 -17.97
CA SER A 127 -9.20 12.83 -19.03
C SER A 127 -7.72 12.52 -18.73
N TRP A 128 -7.45 11.46 -17.97
CA TRP A 128 -6.08 11.01 -17.72
C TRP A 128 -5.46 10.39 -18.97
N LYS A 129 -4.15 10.62 -19.15
CA LYS A 129 -3.37 9.95 -20.20
C LYS A 129 -3.00 8.53 -19.78
N ASP A 130 -2.91 7.63 -20.75
CA ASP A 130 -2.63 6.22 -20.50
C ASP A 130 -1.26 6.01 -19.82
N GLU A 131 -0.27 6.83 -20.22
CA GLU A 131 1.11 6.79 -19.75
C GLU A 131 1.28 7.31 -18.32
N GLU A 132 0.37 8.18 -17.87
CA GLU A 132 0.38 8.76 -16.53
C GLU A 132 -0.32 7.85 -15.51
N LEU A 133 -1.17 6.94 -16.00
CA LEU A 133 -1.89 6.01 -15.15
C LEU A 133 -1.05 4.78 -14.78
N PRO A 134 -1.06 4.37 -13.50
CA PRO A 134 -0.40 3.14 -13.12
C PRO A 134 -1.13 1.92 -13.70
N CYS A 135 -0.45 0.77 -13.72
CA CYS A 135 -1.05 -0.46 -14.21
C CYS A 135 -2.24 -0.92 -13.33
N GLU A 136 -3.10 -1.77 -13.89
CA GLU A 136 -4.32 -2.25 -13.24
C GLU A 136 -4.07 -2.82 -11.83
N LYS A 137 -3.00 -3.61 -11.65
CA LYS A 137 -2.64 -4.17 -10.34
C LYS A 137 -2.33 -3.10 -9.30
N THR A 138 -1.70 -2.01 -9.71
CA THR A 138 -1.41 -0.87 -8.83
C THR A 138 -2.68 -0.12 -8.48
N ILE A 139 -3.61 0.08 -9.43
CA ILE A 139 -4.93 0.67 -9.16
C ILE A 139 -5.71 -0.19 -8.16
N SER A 140 -5.71 -1.52 -8.33
CA SER A 140 -6.30 -2.45 -7.37
C SER A 140 -5.70 -2.30 -5.97
N ASN A 141 -4.38 -2.14 -5.87
CA ASN A 141 -3.72 -1.88 -4.60
C ASN A 141 -4.12 -0.53 -3.98
N ILE A 142 -4.29 0.51 -4.81
CA ILE A 142 -4.75 1.83 -4.34
C ILE A 142 -6.16 1.72 -3.77
N LEU A 143 -7.10 1.13 -4.52
CA LEU A 143 -8.48 0.90 -4.07
C LEU A 143 -8.53 0.16 -2.73
N ASN A 144 -7.75 -0.92 -2.58
CA ASN A 144 -7.67 -1.67 -1.34
C ASN A 144 -7.12 -0.84 -0.16
N ARG A 145 -6.17 0.06 -0.41
CA ARG A 145 -5.62 0.96 0.63
C ARG A 145 -6.59 2.06 1.03
N LEU A 146 -7.42 2.52 0.11
CA LEU A 146 -8.52 3.46 0.34
C LEU A 146 -9.74 2.82 1.01
N GLY A 147 -9.71 1.51 1.27
CA GLY A 147 -10.78 0.79 1.96
C GLY A 147 -11.87 0.22 1.05
N PHE A 148 -11.71 0.35 -0.27
CA PHE A 148 -12.62 -0.27 -1.23
C PHE A 148 -12.31 -1.75 -1.43
N ARG A 149 -13.35 -2.57 -1.41
CA ARG A 149 -13.27 -4.01 -1.67
C ARG A 149 -14.14 -4.35 -2.86
N LEU A 150 -13.56 -5.05 -3.82
CA LEU A 150 -14.34 -5.57 -4.93
C LEU A 150 -15.26 -6.68 -4.39
N ARG A 151 -16.56 -6.48 -4.52
CA ARG A 151 -17.55 -7.53 -4.24
C ARG A 151 -18.56 -7.55 -5.35
N ARG A 152 -18.75 -8.73 -5.93
CA ARG A 152 -19.87 -8.97 -6.83
C ARG A 152 -21.12 -9.10 -5.97
N VAL A 153 -21.82 -7.99 -5.78
CA VAL A 153 -23.13 -7.99 -5.15
C VAL A 153 -24.17 -8.14 -6.26
N GLN A 154 -24.75 -9.34 -6.37
CA GLN A 154 -25.92 -9.56 -7.21
C GLN A 154 -27.16 -9.26 -6.36
N LYS A 155 -27.77 -8.08 -6.55
CA LYS A 155 -28.96 -7.68 -5.78
C LYS A 155 -30.19 -8.50 -6.17
N ALA A 156 -30.44 -8.65 -7.46
CA ALA A 156 -31.49 -9.50 -8.00
C ALA A 156 -31.10 -9.92 -9.43
N LYS A 157 -31.38 -11.17 -9.80
CA LYS A 157 -31.36 -11.59 -11.20
C LYS A 157 -32.79 -11.50 -11.73
N PRO A 158 -33.08 -10.62 -12.70
CA PRO A 158 -34.43 -10.55 -13.27
C PRO A 158 -34.83 -11.90 -13.87
N PHE A 159 -36.07 -12.34 -13.61
CA PHE A 159 -36.61 -13.57 -14.22
C PHE A 159 -36.75 -13.45 -15.74
N LYS A 160 -36.91 -12.22 -16.26
CA LYS A 160 -36.97 -11.92 -17.70
C LYS A 160 -36.16 -10.64 -17.99
N LYS A 161 -35.29 -10.69 -19.01
CA LYS A 161 -34.60 -9.52 -19.57
C LYS A 161 -35.20 -9.25 -20.95
N VAL A 162 -35.78 -8.07 -21.16
CA VAL A 162 -36.27 -7.62 -22.47
C VAL A 162 -35.12 -7.05 -23.31
N LEU A 163 -35.26 -7.02 -24.63
CA LEU A 163 -34.19 -6.54 -25.53
C LEU A 163 -33.76 -5.09 -25.20
N ASP A 164 -34.72 -4.23 -24.84
CA ASP A 164 -34.47 -2.81 -24.58
C ASP A 164 -33.99 -2.50 -23.15
N THR A 165 -33.74 -3.52 -22.33
CA THR A 165 -33.42 -3.34 -20.90
C THR A 165 -32.22 -2.39 -20.71
N ASP A 166 -31.15 -2.60 -21.47
CA ASP A 166 -29.91 -1.83 -21.30
C ASP A 166 -30.13 -0.37 -21.74
N ALA A 167 -30.85 -0.15 -22.85
CA ALA A 167 -31.20 1.19 -23.35
C ALA A 167 -32.08 1.98 -22.37
N ILE A 168 -33.01 1.32 -21.66
CA ILE A 168 -33.84 1.95 -20.64
C ILE A 168 -32.96 2.47 -19.48
N PHE A 169 -32.03 1.65 -19.02
CA PHE A 169 -31.12 2.05 -17.93
C PHE A 169 -30.16 3.16 -18.36
N ASP A 170 -29.64 3.11 -19.58
CA ASP A 170 -28.78 4.16 -20.12
C ASP A 170 -29.51 5.51 -20.20
N ASN A 171 -30.75 5.51 -20.69
CA ASN A 171 -31.58 6.72 -20.72
C ASN A 171 -31.88 7.23 -19.30
N THR A 172 -32.21 6.33 -18.37
CA THR A 172 -32.45 6.70 -16.95
C THR A 172 -31.22 7.33 -16.33
N ASN A 173 -30.03 6.76 -16.56
CA ASN A 173 -28.76 7.31 -16.08
C ASN A 173 -28.46 8.68 -16.67
N ARG A 174 -28.71 8.87 -17.98
CA ARG A 174 -28.55 10.16 -18.65
C ARG A 174 -29.44 11.24 -18.05
N VAL A 175 -30.74 10.98 -17.92
CA VAL A 175 -31.72 11.92 -17.36
C VAL A 175 -31.39 12.24 -15.89
N ASN A 176 -30.98 11.24 -15.11
CA ASN A 176 -30.55 11.46 -13.73
C ASN A 176 -29.33 12.39 -13.65
N LYS A 177 -28.31 12.18 -14.49
CA LYS A 177 -27.13 13.07 -14.54
C LYS A 177 -27.51 14.49 -14.96
N GLU A 178 -28.38 14.65 -15.96
CA GLU A 178 -28.88 15.95 -16.39
C GLU A 178 -29.63 16.67 -15.26
N SER A 179 -30.42 15.94 -14.48
CA SER A 179 -31.12 16.51 -13.32
C SER A 179 -30.18 16.87 -12.17
N ASP A 180 -29.19 16.03 -11.87
CA ASP A 180 -28.23 16.29 -10.77
C ASP A 180 -27.36 17.55 -11.04
N LEU A 181 -27.20 17.94 -12.32
CA LEU A 181 -26.50 19.18 -12.71
C LEU A 181 -27.35 20.46 -12.59
N ARG A 182 -28.67 20.31 -12.46
CA ARG A 182 -29.63 21.42 -12.44
C ARG A 182 -29.98 21.82 -11.01
N GLY A 183 -29.68 23.07 -10.63
CA GLY A 183 -29.96 23.59 -9.30
C GLY A 183 -31.45 23.80 -8.98
N ASP A 184 -32.33 23.79 -9.98
CA ASP A 184 -33.78 23.90 -9.84
C ASP A 184 -34.49 22.54 -9.74
N SER A 185 -33.74 21.43 -9.75
CA SER A 185 -34.30 20.08 -9.69
C SER A 185 -33.72 19.26 -8.54
N LEU A 186 -34.58 18.56 -7.80
CA LEU A 186 -34.20 17.64 -6.73
C LEU A 186 -34.65 16.23 -7.10
N ARG A 187 -33.69 15.30 -7.22
CA ARG A 187 -33.98 13.90 -7.47
C ARG A 187 -34.33 13.18 -6.17
N ILE A 188 -35.51 12.55 -6.14
CA ILE A 188 -35.99 11.74 -5.02
C ILE A 188 -36.16 10.31 -5.53
N SER A 189 -35.41 9.36 -4.98
CA SER A 189 -35.62 7.93 -5.24
C SER A 189 -36.42 7.30 -4.10
N ILE A 190 -37.62 6.80 -4.40
CA ILE A 190 -38.48 6.12 -3.42
C ILE A 190 -38.51 4.63 -3.77
N ASP A 191 -37.99 3.78 -2.87
CA ASP A 191 -38.11 2.32 -2.98
C ASP A 191 -39.44 1.88 -2.37
N THR A 192 -40.49 1.79 -3.19
CA THR A 192 -41.75 1.17 -2.75
C THR A 192 -41.65 -0.34 -2.89
N LYS A 193 -41.35 -1.04 -1.79
CA LYS A 193 -41.49 -2.49 -1.71
C LYS A 193 -42.97 -2.88 -1.68
N ALA A 194 -43.60 -2.94 -2.84
CA ALA A 194 -44.86 -3.64 -3.01
C ALA A 194 -44.58 -5.15 -3.18
N LYS A 195 -45.21 -6.00 -2.37
CA LYS A 195 -45.29 -7.43 -2.69
C LYS A 195 -46.21 -7.56 -3.90
N ILE A 196 -45.67 -8.04 -5.02
CA ILE A 196 -46.47 -8.50 -6.14
C ILE A 196 -46.75 -9.97 -5.86
N ASP A 197 -47.97 -10.30 -5.43
CA ASP A 197 -48.42 -11.67 -5.38
C ASP A 197 -48.56 -12.15 -6.83
N LEU A 198 -47.66 -13.04 -7.26
CA LEU A 198 -47.73 -13.68 -8.55
C LEU A 198 -48.76 -14.81 -8.45
N CYS A 199 -49.96 -14.58 -8.97
CA CYS A 199 -50.98 -15.60 -9.20
C CYS A 199 -50.49 -16.67 -10.18
#